data_AF-A0A6M3KUI9-F1
#
_entry.id   AF-A0A6M3KUI9-F1
#
_cell.length_a   1.000
_cell.length_b   1.000
_cell.length_c   1.000
_cell.angle_alpha   90.00
_cell.angle_beta   90.00
_cell.angle_gamma   90.00
#
_symmetry.space_group_name_H-M   'P 1'
#
loop_
_entity.id
_entity.type
_entity.pdbx_description
1 polymer ?
#
loop_
_entity_poly.entity_id
_entity_poly.type
_entity_poly.pdbx_seq_one_letter_code
_entity_poly.pdbx_strand_id
1 'polypeptide(L)' 'MKACPKCKGQIVPCDFAWECTECDWHGKIKKISKQKLNKLIKMIKEG' A
#
# COMPACT_ATOMS: atom_id res chain seq x y z
N MET A 1 -11.18 -5.93 2.13
CA MET A 1 -11.39 -4.53 1.69
C MET A 1 -10.76 -3.61 2.73
N LYS A 2 -9.85 -2.70 2.34
CA LYS A 2 -9.33 -1.70 3.29
C LYS A 2 -10.31 -0.52 3.33
N ALA A 3 -10.61 -0.02 4.52
CA ALA A 3 -11.39 1.18 4.75
C ALA A 3 -10.52 2.24 5.43
N CYS A 4 -10.87 3.52 5.27
CA CYS A 4 -10.16 4.61 5.94
C CYS A 4 -10.19 4.42 7.46
N PRO A 5 -9.05 4.46 8.17
CA PRO A 5 -9.04 4.24 9.61
C PRO A 5 -9.76 5.34 10.39
N LYS A 6 -9.80 6.58 9.85
CA LYS A 6 -10.45 7.75 10.45
C LYS A 6 -11.97 7.73 10.28
N CYS A 7 -12.47 7.74 9.04
CA CYS A 7 -13.89 7.89 8.75
C CYS A 7 -14.59 6.60 8.29
N LYS A 8 -13.86 5.48 8.17
CA LYS A 8 -14.35 4.21 7.56
C LYS A 8 -14.78 4.31 6.10
N GLY A 9 -14.53 5.45 5.46
CA GLY A 9 -14.79 5.71 4.06
C GLY A 9 -13.92 4.93 3.07
N GLN A 10 -14.23 5.11 1.79
CA GLN A 10 -13.48 4.46 0.71
C GLN A 10 -12.05 5.02 0.62
N ILE A 11 -11.09 4.12 0.36
CA ILE A 11 -9.71 4.49 0.05
C ILE A 11 -9.32 4.02 -1.34
N VAL A 12 -8.59 4.88 -2.04
CA VAL A 12 -8.08 4.63 -3.38
C VAL A 12 -6.55 4.68 -3.37
N PRO A 13 -5.88 3.88 -4.21
CA PRO A 13 -4.44 4.01 -4.39
C PRO A 13 -4.12 5.24 -5.25
N CYS A 14 -3.20 6.07 -4.77
CA CYS A 14 -2.51 7.12 -5.50
C CYS A 14 -1.02 6.74 -5.60
N ASP A 15 -0.27 7.31 -6.56
CA ASP A 15 1.07 6.89 -7.00
C ASP A 15 1.99 6.30 -5.90
N PHE A 16 2.00 6.91 -4.70
CA PHE A 16 2.80 6.45 -3.57
C PHE A 16 2.05 6.29 -2.24
N ALA A 17 0.73 6.47 -2.23
CA ALA A 17 -0.08 6.48 -1.00
C ALA A 17 -1.49 5.88 -1.21
N TRP A 18 -2.13 5.49 -0.12
CA TRP A 18 -3.58 5.27 -0.06
C TRP A 18 -4.21 6.57 0.38
N GLU A 19 -5.17 7.08 -0.38
CA GLU A 19 -5.88 8.32 -0.05
C GLU A 19 -7.34 8.01 0.22
N CYS A 20 -7.91 8.66 1.23
CA CYS A 20 -9.34 8.59 1.47
C CYS A 20 -10.07 9.59 0.59
N THR A 21 -11.16 9.17 -0.03
CA THR A 21 -11.97 10.04 -0.90
C THR A 21 -12.91 10.98 -0.12
N GLU A 22 -13.07 10.75 1.19
CA GLU A 22 -14.04 11.46 2.04
C GLU A 22 -13.38 12.34 3.11
N CYS A 23 -12.08 12.18 3.38
CA CYS A 23 -11.36 13.01 4.33
C CYS A 23 -9.87 13.11 3.97
N ASP A 24 -9.14 14.00 4.64
CA ASP A 24 -7.73 14.28 4.43
C ASP A 24 -6.77 13.19 4.98
N TRP A 25 -7.18 11.93 4.93
CA TRP A 25 -6.36 10.81 5.39
C TRP A 25 -5.48 10.28 4.25
N HIS A 26 -4.17 10.23 4.53
CA HIS A 26 -3.15 9.71 3.61
C HIS A 26 -2.36 8.59 4.30
N GLY A 27 -2.52 7.35 3.83
CA GLY A 27 -1.79 6.19 4.29
C GLY A 27 -0.59 5.88 3.40
N LYS A 28 0.61 5.82 3.94
CA LYS A 28 1.79 5.43 3.14
C LYS A 28 1.60 4.01 2.58
N ILE A 29 1.75 3.84 1.26
CA ILE A 29 2.01 2.52 0.70
C ILE A 29 3.37 2.10 1.27
N LYS A 30 3.45 0.94 1.91
CA LYS A 30 4.74 0.39 2.35
C LYS A 30 5.60 0.20 1.09
N LYS A 31 6.49 1.15 0.81
CA LYS A 31 7.60 0.94 -0.12
C LYS A 31 8.38 -0.24 0.45
N ILE A 32 8.34 -1.38 -0.23
CA ILE A 32 9.15 -2.50 0.18
C ILE A 32 10.60 -2.11 -0.07
N SER A 33 11.49 -2.32 0.90
CA SER A 33 12.91 -2.06 0.70
C SER A 33 13.42 -2.92 -0.46
N LYS A 34 14.38 -2.41 -1.24
CA LYS A 34 14.99 -3.13 -2.38
C LYS A 34 15.47 -4.54 -2.00
N GLN A 35 15.98 -4.71 -0.78
CA GLN A 35 16.38 -6.00 -0.22
C GLN A 35 15.19 -6.97 -0.08
N LYS A 36 14.02 -6.49 0.36
CA LYS A 36 12.80 -7.29 0.49
C LYS A 36 12.20 -7.62 -0.89
N LEU A 37 12.29 -6.69 -1.85
CA LEU A 37 11.93 -6.94 -3.26
C LEU A 37 12.79 -8.06 -3.85
N ASN A 38 14.11 -7.98 -3.69
CA ASN A 38 15.01 -9.01 -4.20
C ASN A 38 14.72 -10.39 -3.59
N LYS A 39 14.34 -10.45 -2.30
CA LYS A 39 13.95 -11.72 -1.66
C LYS A 39 12.66 -12.29 -2.26
N LEU A 40 11.66 -11.46 -2.52
CA LEU A 40 10.41 -11.89 -3.20
C LEU A 40 10.67 -12.35 -4.64
N ILE A 41 11.49 -11.62 -5.39
CA ILE A 41 11.86 -12.01 -6.77
C ILE A 41 12.59 -13.35 -6.79
N LYS A 42 13.50 -13.60 -5.84
CA LYS A 42 14.18 -14.90 -5.71
C LYS A 42 13.18 -16.03 -5.46
N MET A 43 12.25 -15.84 -4.52
CA MET A 43 11.21 -16.83 -4.21
C MET A 43 10.29 -17.15 -5.40
N ILE A 44 10.05 -16.19 -6.31
CA ILE A 44 9.24 -16.42 -7.53
C ILE A 44 10.04 -17.15 -8.62
N LYS A 45 11.37 -16.95 -8.69
CA LYS A 45 12.22 -17.57 -9.71
C LYS A 45 12.63 -19.02 -9.39
N GLU A 46 12.55 -19.42 -8.13
CA GLU A 46 12.90 -20.76 -7.65
C GLU A 46 11.67 -21.62 -7.34
N GLY A 47 10.46 -21.15 -7.69
CA GLY A 47 9.18 -21.85 -7.50
C GLY A 47 8.61 -22.41 -8.79
#